data_AF-A0A1Y2TAU3-F1
#
_entry.id   AF-A0A1Y2TAU3-F1
#
_cell.length_a   1.000
_cell.length_b   1.000
_cell.length_c   1.000
_cell.angle_alpha   90.00
_cell.angle_beta   90.00
_cell.angle_gamma   90.00
#
_symmetry.space_group_name_H-M   'P 1'
#
loop_
_entity.id
_entity.type
_entity.pdbx_description
1 polymer ?
#
loop_
_entity_poly.entity_id
_entity_poly.type
_entity_poly.pdbx_seq_one_letter_code
_entity_poly.pdbx_strand_id
1 'polypeptide(L)' 'MNVLVIRYRLNVTIGVDRGKYRIYIIKSSMPLLISIVQPFMVPSMFYKLGI' A
#
# COMPACT_ATOMS: atom_id res chain seq x y z
N MET A 1 10.17 -10.35 -10.20
CA MET A 1 8.69 -10.28 -10.31
C MET A 1 8.14 -9.79 -8.98
N ASN A 2 7.30 -8.75 -8.95
CA ASN A 2 6.90 -8.09 -7.70
C ASN A 2 5.71 -8.82 -7.05
N VAL A 3 5.89 -9.39 -5.86
CA VAL A 3 4.87 -10.20 -5.17
C VAL A 3 3.57 -9.43 -4.91
N LEU A 4 3.67 -8.12 -4.68
CA LEU A 4 2.51 -7.24 -4.46
C LEU A 4 1.63 -7.13 -5.70
N VAL A 5 2.23 -7.14 -6.89
CA VAL A 5 1.51 -7.11 -8.17
C VAL A 5 0.88 -8.47 -8.46
N ILE A 6 1.64 -9.56 -8.27
CA ILE A 6 1.19 -10.92 -8.65
C ILE A 6 0.07 -11.41 -7.74
N ARG A 7 0.27 -11.32 -6.42
CA ARG A 7 -0.63 -11.92 -5.43
C ARG A 7 -1.78 -11.00 -5.04
N TYR A 8 -1.52 -9.71 -4.96
CA TYR A 8 -2.46 -8.74 -4.42
C TYR A 8 -2.98 -7.75 -5.45
N ARG A 9 -2.49 -7.81 -6.70
CA ARG A 9 -2.87 -6.90 -7.80
C ARG A 9 -2.69 -5.42 -7.44
N LEU A 10 -1.77 -5.12 -6.51
CA LEU A 10 -1.44 -3.76 -6.14
C LEU A 10 -0.47 -3.18 -7.18
N ASN A 11 -0.84 -2.05 -7.77
CA ASN A 11 0.05 -1.32 -8.65
C ASN A 11 1.06 -0.56 -7.80
N VAL A 12 2.34 -0.89 -7.98
CA VAL A 12 3.44 -0.36 -7.19
C VAL A 12 4.62 0.00 -8.08
N THR A 13 5.37 1.01 -7.67
CA THR A 13 6.66 1.37 -8.25
C THR A 13 7.72 1.50 -7.16
N ILE A 14 8.98 1.51 -7.55
CA ILE A 14 10.09 1.77 -6.64
C ILE A 14 10.38 3.28 -6.70
N GLY A 15 10.25 3.95 -5.56
CA GLY A 15 10.72 5.31 -5.35
C GLY A 15 12.07 5.33 -4.65
N VAL A 16 12.75 6.47 -4.71
CA VAL A 16 13.95 6.75 -3.92
C VAL A 16 13.67 7.95 -3.04
N ASP A 17 13.81 7.79 -1.72
CA ASP A 17 13.73 8.89 -0.76
C ASP A 17 15.00 8.89 0.11
N ARG A 18 15.69 10.04 0.17
CA ARG A 18 16.94 10.22 0.93
C ARG A 18 17.98 9.13 0.65
N GLY A 19 18.14 8.74 -0.62
CA GLY A 19 19.06 7.69 -1.05
C GLY A 19 18.65 6.26 -0.70
N LYS A 20 17.44 6.05 -0.15
CA LYS A 20 16.90 4.74 0.19
C LYS A 20 15.74 4.38 -0.73
N TYR A 21 15.71 3.13 -1.18
CA TYR A 21 14.59 2.60 -1.95
C TYR A 21 13.33 2.48 -1.08
N ARG A 22 12.19 2.84 -1.64
CA ARG A 22 10.86 2.69 -1.04
C ARG A 22 9.89 2.09 -2.05
N ILE A 23 8.94 1.30 -1.55
CA ILE A 23 7.79 0.87 -2.34
C ILE A 23 6.77 1.99 -2.32
N TYR A 24 6.40 2.49 -3.48
CA TYR A 24 5.33 3.46 -3.64
C TYR A 24 4.11 2.75 -4.24
N ILE A 25 3.00 2.75 -3.48
CA ILE A 25 1.72 2.20 -3.94
C ILE A 25 0.98 3.32 -4.67
N ILE A 26 0.59 3.07 -5.92
CA ILE A 26 -0.10 4.06 -6.74
C ILE A 26 -1.47 4.36 -6.12
N LYS A 27 -1.88 5.64 -6.13
CA LYS A 27 -3.14 6.11 -5.53
C LYS A 27 -4.36 5.30 -5.96
N SER A 28 -4.42 4.87 -7.23
CA SER A 28 -5.52 4.04 -7.76
C SER A 28 -5.63 2.66 -7.10
N SER A 29 -4.57 2.15 -6.46
CA SER A 29 -4.58 0.91 -5.69
C SER A 29 -4.95 1.08 -4.22
N MET A 30 -5.14 2.32 -3.73
CA MET A 30 -5.50 2.56 -2.32
C MET A 30 -6.82 1.90 -1.90
N PRO A 31 -7.93 1.94 -2.67
CA PRO A 31 -9.16 1.26 -2.26
C PRO A 31 -8.97 -0.25 -2.07
N LEU A 32 -8.22 -0.88 -2.98
CA LEU A 32 -7.89 -2.31 -2.88
C LEU A 32 -7.00 -2.58 -1.66
N LEU A 33 -5.98 -1.76 -1.43
CA LEU A 33 -5.12 -1.88 -0.26
C LEU A 33 -5.95 -1.79 1.04
N ILE A 34 -6.82 -0.78 1.15
CA ILE A 34 -7.70 -0.59 2.32
C ILE A 34 -8.56 -1.83 2.55
N SER A 35 -9.20 -2.38 1.52
CA SER A 35 -10.02 -3.60 1.65
C SER A 35 -9.24 -4.82 2.15
N ILE A 36 -7.93 -4.89 1.86
CA ILE A 36 -7.07 -6.01 2.29
C ILE A 36 -6.63 -5.82 3.74
N VAL A 37 -6.24 -4.61 4.14
CA VAL A 37 -5.59 -4.38 5.45
C VAL A 37 -6.55 -3.95 6.55
N GLN A 38 -7.62 -3.21 6.23
CA GLN A 38 -8.54 -2.64 7.20
C GLN A 38 -9.13 -3.68 8.18
N PRO A 39 -9.55 -4.90 7.75
CA PRO A 39 -10.09 -5.90 8.67
C PRO A 39 -9.11 -6.36 9.76
N PHE A 40 -7.81 -6.13 9.57
CA PHE A 40 -6.75 -6.55 10.49
C PHE A 40 -6.10 -5.38 11.24
N MET A 41 -6.59 -4.15 11.01
CA MET A 41 -6.09 -2.95 11.67
C MET A 41 -6.94 -2.58 12.88
N VAL A 42 -6.29 -2.10 13.94
CA VAL A 42 -7.01 -1.48 15.07
C VAL A 42 -7.64 -0.15 14.62
N PRO A 43 -8.89 0.17 15.04
CA PRO A 43 -9.58 1.39 14.58
C PRO A 43 -8.81 2.69 14.81
N SER A 44 -8.03 2.78 15.89
CA SER A 44 -7.18 3.94 16.20
C SER A 44 -6.06 4.19 15.18
N MET A 45 -5.82 3.27 14.23
CA MET A 45 -4.82 3.39 13.18
C MET A 45 -5.40 3.73 11.81
N PHE A 46 -6.72 3.90 11.70
CA PHE A 46 -7.39 4.19 10.43
C PHE A 46 -6.97 5.52 9.80
N TYR A 47 -6.53 6.50 10.62
CA TYR A 47 -5.97 7.76 10.12
C TYR A 47 -4.78 7.57 9.16
N LYS A 48 -4.03 6.46 9.26
CA LYS A 48 -2.93 6.13 8.33
C LYS A 48 -3.41 5.70 6.94
N LEU A 49 -4.66 5.27 6.83
CA LEU A 49 -5.34 4.97 5.57
C LEU A 49 -6.05 6.20 4.97
N GLY A 50 -6.10 7.31 5.71
CA GLY A 50 -6.83 8.52 5.31
C GLY A 50 -8.34 8.42 5.50
N ILE A 51 -8.80 7.54 6.41
CA ILE A 51 -10.21 7.35 6.80
C ILE A 51 -10.39 7.48 8.31
#